data_AF-A0A0K8WJA7-F1
#
_entry.id   AF-A0A0K8WJA7-F1
#
_cell.length_a   1.000
_cell.length_b   1.000
_cell.length_c   1.000
_cell.angle_alpha   90.00
_cell.angle_beta   90.00
_cell.angle_gamma   90.00
#
_symmetry.space_group_name_H-M   'P 1'
#
loop_
_entity.id
_entity.type
_entity.pdbx_description
1 polymer ?
#
loop_
_entity_poly.entity_id
_entity_poly.type
_entity_poly.pdbx_seq_one_letter_code
_entity_poly.pdbx_strand_id
1 'polypeptide(L)'
;MYEVNLKLFLLIVTALSSAKACRLRVQNPSPLLSKNFGSKNITFRAKPSGLELSENESIEVYCASGIIFKGYGLERYSLHKKALLSCGKDGNIYVKGNFENIYDPQITIQCSSSISFNLYESERTLANCDEFASYAIGENIPLVGTVIKSAICYDLESFALKYANYIAYQRNDIWISNEPNLSNELGVNLAQAVGNLENYFDFMSHNSINQEMICAA
;
A
#
# COMPACT_ATOMS: atom_id res chain seq x y z
N MET A 1 42.90 -23.78 -17.77
CA MET A 1 41.93 -22.88 -18.46
C MET A 1 40.55 -22.79 -17.78
N TYR A 2 40.10 -23.78 -17.01
CA TYR A 2 38.78 -23.74 -16.35
C TYR A 2 38.71 -22.82 -15.11
N GLU A 3 39.75 -22.80 -14.29
CA GLU A 3 39.79 -21.96 -13.06
C GLU A 3 39.78 -20.46 -13.33
N VAL A 4 40.42 -20.02 -14.41
CA VAL A 4 40.49 -18.59 -14.77
C VAL A 4 39.11 -18.08 -15.19
N ASN A 5 38.34 -18.90 -15.90
CA ASN A 5 36.97 -18.57 -16.31
C ASN A 5 36.00 -18.55 -15.13
N LEU A 6 36.16 -19.44 -14.15
CA LEU A 6 35.32 -19.46 -12.95
C LEU A 6 35.57 -18.25 -12.04
N LYS A 7 36.85 -17.85 -11.86
CA LYS A 7 37.21 -16.64 -11.08
C LYS A 7 36.72 -15.37 -11.77
N LEU A 8 36.82 -15.29 -13.10
CA LEU A 8 36.31 -14.15 -13.87
C LEU A 8 34.78 -14.08 -13.80
N PHE A 9 34.09 -15.22 -13.86
CA PHE A 9 32.63 -15.29 -13.71
C PHE A 9 32.17 -14.85 -12.31
N LEU A 10 32.84 -15.31 -11.25
CA LEU A 10 32.59 -14.86 -9.87
C LEU A 10 32.82 -13.35 -9.70
N LEU A 11 33.86 -12.80 -10.32
CA LEU A 11 34.19 -11.37 -10.23
C LEU A 11 33.17 -10.49 -10.97
N ILE A 12 32.65 -10.97 -12.10
CA ILE A 12 31.54 -10.34 -12.84
C ILE A 12 30.25 -10.40 -12.01
N VAL A 13 29.92 -11.53 -11.37
CA VAL A 13 28.72 -11.65 -10.51
C VAL A 13 28.78 -10.72 -9.30
N THR A 14 29.97 -10.51 -8.71
CA THR A 14 30.14 -9.54 -7.62
C THR A 14 30.14 -8.08 -8.08
N ALA A 15 30.56 -7.80 -9.32
CA ALA A 15 30.57 -6.44 -9.86
C ALA A 15 29.19 -5.94 -10.33
N LEU A 16 28.25 -6.87 -10.61
CA LEU A 16 26.91 -6.56 -11.09
C LEU A 16 25.83 -6.48 -10.00
N SER A 17 26.14 -6.75 -8.73
CA SER A 17 25.13 -6.92 -7.68
C SER A 17 25.22 -5.89 -6.56
N SER A 18 25.11 -4.62 -6.93
CA SER A 18 24.59 -3.61 -6.00
C SER A 18 23.55 -2.78 -6.75
N ALA A 19 22.41 -3.39 -7.03
CA ALA A 19 21.21 -2.64 -7.37
C ALA A 19 20.96 -1.70 -6.18
N LYS A 20 21.12 -0.39 -6.40
CA LYS A 20 20.88 0.59 -5.35
C LYS A 20 19.40 0.55 -5.01
N ALA A 21 19.11 0.27 -3.75
CA ALA A 21 17.76 0.23 -3.24
C ALA A 21 17.49 1.48 -2.41
N CYS A 22 16.27 2.00 -2.55
CA CYS A 22 15.79 3.11 -1.75
C CYS A 22 14.87 2.61 -0.64
N ARG A 23 15.00 3.15 0.56
CA ARG A 23 14.22 2.68 1.71
C ARG A 23 13.08 3.64 2.05
N LEU A 24 11.85 3.22 1.82
CA LEU A 24 10.66 3.98 2.18
C LEU A 24 10.12 3.50 3.52
N ARG A 25 10.19 4.33 4.56
CA ARG A 25 9.58 4.01 5.86
C ARG A 25 8.15 4.51 5.92
N VAL A 26 7.28 3.75 6.58
CA VAL A 26 5.86 4.07 6.73
C VAL A 26 5.53 4.17 8.20
N GLN A 27 4.93 5.29 8.60
CA GLN A 27 4.53 5.56 9.98
C GLN A 27 3.01 5.74 10.09
N ASN A 28 2.49 5.48 11.28
CA ASN A 28 1.09 5.74 11.59
C ASN A 28 0.86 7.26 11.71
N PRO A 29 -0.26 7.79 11.19
CA PRO A 29 -1.32 7.08 10.46
C PRO A 29 -0.88 6.63 9.05
N SER A 30 -1.02 5.34 8.75
CA SER A 30 -0.35 4.74 7.59
C SER A 30 -1.06 5.04 6.25
N PRO A 31 -0.34 5.57 5.24
CA PRO A 31 -0.85 5.73 3.88
C PRO A 31 -1.26 4.42 3.22
N LEU A 32 -2.11 4.55 2.21
CA LEU A 32 -2.34 3.52 1.21
C LEU A 32 -1.29 3.65 0.10
N LEU A 33 -0.75 2.52 -0.34
CA LEU A 33 0.29 2.45 -1.35
C LEU A 33 -0.21 1.68 -2.56
N SER A 34 0.09 2.14 -3.76
CA SER A 34 -0.40 1.55 -5.01
C SER A 34 0.75 1.32 -5.99
N LYS A 35 0.84 0.12 -6.54
CA LYS A 35 1.82 -0.25 -7.57
C LYS A 35 1.16 -0.99 -8.71
N ASN A 36 1.58 -0.69 -9.93
CA ASN A 36 1.20 -1.46 -11.10
C ASN A 36 2.14 -2.67 -11.30
N PHE A 37 1.53 -3.83 -11.52
CA PHE A 37 2.15 -5.11 -11.85
C PHE A 37 1.60 -5.56 -13.20
N GLY A 38 2.24 -5.12 -14.29
CA GLY A 38 1.72 -5.33 -15.65
C GLY A 38 0.33 -4.70 -15.78
N SER A 39 -0.69 -5.52 -16.01
CA SER A 39 -2.09 -5.09 -16.15
C SER A 39 -2.89 -4.98 -14.84
N LYS A 40 -2.26 -5.29 -13.69
CA LYS A 40 -2.92 -5.25 -12.38
C LYS A 40 -2.40 -4.09 -11.55
N ASN A 41 -3.29 -3.37 -10.88
CA ASN A 41 -2.91 -2.44 -9.83
C ASN A 41 -3.12 -3.13 -8.48
N ILE A 42 -2.09 -3.10 -7.63
CA ILE A 42 -2.16 -3.58 -6.25
C ILE A 42 -2.09 -2.37 -5.34
N THR A 43 -3.17 -2.11 -4.61
CA THR A 43 -3.24 -1.11 -3.54
C THR A 43 -3.18 -1.79 -2.19
N PHE A 44 -2.35 -1.33 -1.27
CA PHE A 44 -2.17 -1.98 0.03
C PHE A 44 -1.70 -1.03 1.14
N ARG A 45 -1.82 -1.45 2.41
CA ARG A 45 -1.14 -0.78 3.54
C ARG A 45 0.20 -1.46 3.78
N ALA A 46 1.29 -0.69 3.73
CA ALA A 46 2.61 -1.23 4.04
C ALA A 46 2.76 -1.59 5.52
N LYS A 47 3.63 -2.57 5.77
CA LYS A 47 4.10 -2.91 7.11
C LYS A 47 4.83 -1.73 7.75
N PRO A 48 4.89 -1.67 9.10
CA PRO A 48 5.70 -0.68 9.82
C PRO A 48 7.19 -0.66 9.42
N SER A 49 7.72 -1.79 8.94
CA SER A 49 9.09 -1.88 8.42
C SER A 49 9.33 -1.08 7.15
N GLY A 50 8.26 -0.64 6.47
CA GLY A 50 8.31 0.09 5.21
C GLY A 50 8.47 -0.82 3.98
N LEU A 51 8.97 -0.23 2.90
CA LEU A 51 9.23 -0.86 1.61
C LEU A 51 10.68 -0.59 1.18
N GLU A 52 11.25 -1.54 0.46
CA GLU A 52 12.50 -1.36 -0.26
C GLU A 52 12.22 -1.29 -1.76
N LEU A 53 12.44 -0.12 -2.35
CA LEU A 53 12.21 0.13 -3.78
C LEU A 53 13.52 -0.09 -4.55
N SER A 54 13.48 -0.90 -5.59
CA SER A 54 14.61 -1.09 -6.50
C SER A 54 14.86 0.14 -7.37
N GLU A 55 16.04 0.23 -7.98
CA GLU A 55 16.36 1.28 -8.95
C GLU A 55 15.28 1.41 -10.03
N ASN A 56 14.85 2.65 -10.31
CA ASN A 56 13.79 3.02 -11.26
C ASN A 56 12.37 2.51 -10.90
N GLU A 57 12.20 1.88 -9.74
CA GLU A 57 10.89 1.51 -9.23
C GLU A 57 10.13 2.74 -8.73
N SER A 58 8.81 2.73 -8.89
CA SER A 58 7.92 3.75 -8.35
C SER A 58 6.75 3.15 -7.57
N ILE A 59 6.26 3.94 -6.62
CA ILE A 59 5.09 3.61 -5.78
C ILE A 59 4.22 4.85 -5.63
N GLU A 60 2.91 4.69 -5.82
CA GLU A 60 1.95 5.74 -5.52
C GLU A 60 1.59 5.70 -4.03
N VAL A 61 1.47 6.87 -3.43
CA VAL A 61 1.08 7.06 -2.03
C VAL A 61 -0.22 7.83 -1.99
N TYR A 62 -1.16 7.39 -1.17
CA TYR A 62 -2.44 8.05 -0.95
C TYR A 62 -2.78 8.22 0.54
N CYS A 63 -3.20 9.44 0.88
CA CYS A 63 -3.76 9.81 2.18
C CYS A 63 -4.95 10.76 1.99
N ALA A 64 -6.12 10.40 2.53
CA ALA A 64 -7.32 11.25 2.42
C ALA A 64 -7.14 12.65 3.04
N SER A 65 -6.29 12.77 4.06
CA SER A 65 -6.02 13.99 4.83
C SER A 65 -4.82 14.81 4.31
N GLY A 66 -4.07 14.29 3.34
CA GLY A 66 -2.76 14.81 2.93
C GLY A 66 -1.59 13.98 3.46
N ILE A 67 -0.42 14.16 2.86
CA ILE A 67 0.78 13.33 3.07
C ILE A 67 1.86 14.16 3.76
N ILE A 68 2.51 13.59 4.77
CA ILE A 68 3.70 14.15 5.40
C ILE A 68 4.91 13.37 4.93
N PHE A 69 5.93 14.09 4.45
CA PHE A 69 7.23 13.55 4.08
C PHE A 69 8.29 13.98 5.10
N LYS A 70 9.11 13.04 5.57
CA LYS A 70 10.28 13.32 6.42
C LYS A 70 11.54 12.79 5.75
N GLY A 71 12.50 13.66 5.46
CA GLY A 71 13.79 13.36 4.85
C GLY A 71 14.83 14.44 5.20
N TYR A 72 16.09 14.05 5.37
CA TYR A 72 17.21 14.91 5.76
C TYR A 72 16.94 15.79 6.99
N GLY A 73 16.16 15.28 7.95
CA GLY A 73 15.77 16.02 9.16
C GLY A 73 14.75 17.13 8.93
N LEU A 74 14.21 17.26 7.71
CA LEU A 74 13.12 18.18 7.38
C LEU A 74 11.80 17.42 7.31
N GLU A 75 10.75 18.04 7.82
CA GLU A 75 9.37 17.58 7.70
C GLU A 75 8.62 18.51 6.76
N ARG A 76 7.96 17.95 5.74
CA ARG A 76 7.20 18.70 4.75
C ARG A 76 5.78 18.19 4.69
N TYR A 77 4.84 19.13 4.80
CA TYR A 77 3.42 18.87 4.74
C TYR A 77 2.93 19.07 3.31
N SER A 78 2.26 18.05 2.78
CA SER A 78 1.55 18.13 1.53
C SER A 78 0.06 18.02 1.78
N LEU A 79 -0.69 19.05 1.38
CA LEU A 79 -2.15 18.97 1.29
C LEU A 79 -2.63 18.07 0.14
N HIS A 80 -1.72 17.63 -0.73
CA HIS A 80 -2.08 16.72 -1.81
C HIS A 80 -2.30 15.33 -1.24
N LYS A 81 -3.43 14.74 -1.64
CA LYS A 81 -3.86 13.42 -1.18
C LYS A 81 -3.14 12.28 -1.87
N LYS A 82 -2.44 12.55 -2.98
CA LYS A 82 -1.73 11.56 -3.79
C LYS A 82 -0.33 12.08 -4.17
N ALA A 83 0.67 11.21 -4.16
CA ALA A 83 2.01 11.49 -4.65
C ALA A 83 2.62 10.23 -5.30
N LEU A 84 3.52 10.42 -6.27
CA LEU A 84 4.27 9.33 -6.89
C LEU A 84 5.72 9.40 -6.40
N LEU A 85 6.18 8.36 -5.71
CA LEU A 85 7.57 8.22 -5.27
C LEU A 85 8.33 7.36 -6.28
N SER A 86 9.57 7.72 -6.60
CA SER A 86 10.42 6.97 -7.54
C SER A 86 11.83 6.83 -6.99
N CYS A 87 12.40 5.63 -7.00
CA CYS A 87 13.81 5.41 -6.65
C CYS A 87 14.70 5.71 -7.85
N GLY A 88 15.59 6.69 -7.71
CA GLY A 88 16.54 7.09 -8.75
C GLY A 88 17.81 6.23 -8.78
N LYS A 89 18.57 6.35 -9.87
CA LYS A 89 19.85 5.64 -10.07
C LYS A 89 20.95 6.03 -9.09
N ASP A 90 20.80 7.19 -8.46
CA ASP A 90 21.68 7.66 -7.41
C ASP A 90 21.41 6.97 -6.06
N GLY A 91 20.29 6.28 -5.92
CA GLY A 91 19.82 5.65 -4.68
C GLY A 91 18.93 6.56 -3.83
N ASN A 92 18.45 7.69 -4.38
CA ASN A 92 17.54 8.61 -3.68
C ASN A 92 16.09 8.39 -4.10
N ILE A 93 15.15 8.58 -3.17
CA ILE A 93 13.72 8.62 -3.45
C ILE A 93 13.33 10.02 -3.89
N TYR A 94 12.76 10.14 -5.08
CA TYR A 94 12.22 11.37 -5.64
C TYR A 94 10.70 11.41 -5.52
N VAL A 95 10.16 12.52 -5.02
CA VAL A 95 8.71 12.77 -5.03
C VAL A 95 8.35 13.51 -6.32
N LYS A 96 7.66 12.84 -7.25
CA LYS A 96 7.18 13.45 -8.51
C LYS A 96 5.88 14.24 -8.26
N GLY A 97 5.81 15.47 -8.77
CA GLY A 97 4.66 16.37 -8.65
C GLY A 97 5.08 17.78 -8.20
N ASN A 98 4.12 18.61 -7.76
CA ASN A 98 4.37 19.95 -7.21
C ASN A 98 4.90 19.91 -5.76
N PHE A 99 5.93 19.11 -5.52
CA PHE A 99 6.60 19.00 -4.23
C PHE A 99 8.01 19.53 -4.43
N GLU A 100 8.43 20.55 -3.68
CA GLU A 100 9.80 21.05 -3.84
C GLU A 100 10.78 19.91 -3.51
N ASN A 101 11.67 19.63 -4.48
CA ASN A 101 12.73 18.62 -4.53
C ASN A 101 13.06 17.91 -3.20
N ILE A 102 12.20 16.97 -2.79
CA ILE A 102 12.54 16.01 -1.75
C ILE A 102 13.25 14.85 -2.45
N TYR A 103 14.54 14.71 -2.16
CA TYR A 103 15.35 13.56 -2.53
C TYR A 103 16.11 13.12 -1.28
N ASP A 104 16.05 11.84 -0.91
CA ASP A 104 16.77 11.23 0.23
C ASP A 104 16.86 9.72 0.00
N PRO A 105 17.97 9.03 0.34
CA PRO A 105 18.01 7.55 0.28
C PRO A 105 16.96 6.87 1.17
N GLN A 106 16.48 7.57 2.21
CA GLN A 106 15.48 7.09 3.13
C GLN A 106 14.44 8.17 3.48
N ILE A 107 13.25 8.06 2.87
CA ILE A 107 12.11 8.92 3.20
C ILE A 107 11.17 8.18 4.16
N THR A 108 10.65 8.89 5.16
CA THR A 108 9.52 8.43 5.97
C THR A 108 8.24 9.13 5.54
N ILE A 109 7.16 8.37 5.37
CA ILE A 109 5.84 8.87 4.99
C ILE A 109 4.78 8.50 6.04
N GLN A 110 3.85 9.41 6.26
CA GLN A 110 2.63 9.19 7.06
C GLN A 110 1.51 10.10 6.55
N CYS A 111 0.26 9.77 6.88
CA CYS A 111 -0.86 10.69 6.67
C CYS A 111 -0.87 11.77 7.75
N SER A 112 -1.33 12.97 7.38
CA SER A 112 -1.43 14.12 8.29
C SER A 112 -2.41 13.91 9.45
N SER A 113 -3.42 13.05 9.26
CA SER A 113 -4.34 12.63 10.30
C SER A 113 -4.75 11.17 10.09
N SER A 114 -5.36 10.58 11.11
CA SER A 114 -6.05 9.30 10.95
C SER A 114 -7.14 9.39 9.89
N ILE A 115 -7.48 8.26 9.29
CA ILE A 115 -8.57 8.14 8.33
C ILE A 115 -9.87 8.61 9.00
N SER A 116 -10.53 9.58 8.39
CA SER A 116 -11.90 9.94 8.73
C SER A 116 -12.84 9.03 7.92
N PHE A 117 -13.44 8.05 8.58
CA PHE A 117 -14.59 7.36 7.98
C PHE A 117 -15.77 8.32 7.98
N ASN A 118 -16.51 8.35 6.88
CA ASN A 118 -17.71 9.16 6.78
C ASN A 118 -18.94 8.27 6.93
N LEU A 119 -20.02 8.87 7.42
CA LEU A 119 -21.35 8.28 7.43
C LEU A 119 -22.03 8.59 6.10
N TYR A 120 -22.59 7.57 5.47
CA TYR A 120 -23.33 7.65 4.22
C TYR A 120 -24.72 7.08 4.42
N GLU A 121 -25.73 7.71 3.85
CA GLU A 121 -27.07 7.12 3.77
C GLU A 121 -27.04 5.91 2.83
N SER A 122 -27.68 4.81 3.25
CA SER A 122 -27.72 3.57 2.48
C SER A 122 -28.84 3.62 1.44
N GLU A 123 -28.56 3.24 0.20
CA GLU A 123 -29.59 3.07 -0.85
C GLU A 123 -30.52 1.88 -0.59
N ARG A 124 -30.17 1.02 0.38
CA ARG A 124 -30.95 -0.15 0.77
C ARG A 124 -31.19 -0.14 2.27
N THR A 125 -32.39 -0.56 2.66
CA THR A 125 -32.72 -0.78 4.06
C THR A 125 -32.00 -2.02 4.59
N LEU A 126 -31.40 -1.91 5.77
CA LEU A 126 -30.81 -3.05 6.46
C LEU A 126 -31.90 -4.00 6.97
N ALA A 127 -31.57 -5.29 7.07
CA ALA A 127 -32.52 -6.28 7.56
C ALA A 127 -33.05 -5.92 8.95
N ASN A 128 -34.36 -5.95 9.15
CA ASN A 128 -35.02 -5.52 10.39
C ASN A 128 -34.79 -4.02 10.72
N CYS A 129 -34.66 -3.16 9.71
CA CYS A 129 -34.54 -1.71 9.86
C CYS A 129 -35.63 -0.94 9.07
N ASP A 130 -36.76 -1.58 8.77
CA ASP A 130 -37.79 -1.06 7.85
C ASP A 130 -38.45 0.25 8.33
N GLU A 131 -38.47 0.48 9.64
CA GLU A 131 -39.05 1.67 10.27
C GLU A 131 -38.00 2.75 10.60
N PHE A 132 -36.72 2.52 10.29
CA PHE A 132 -35.60 3.38 10.71
C PHE A 132 -34.64 3.69 9.56
N ALA A 133 -33.76 4.67 9.77
CA ALA A 133 -32.77 5.05 8.77
C ALA A 133 -31.58 4.08 8.75
N SER A 134 -31.19 3.67 7.55
CA SER A 134 -30.03 2.81 7.32
C SER A 134 -28.85 3.62 6.82
N TYR A 135 -27.71 3.50 7.51
CA TYR A 135 -26.46 4.18 7.16
C TYR A 135 -25.31 3.19 6.99
N ALA A 136 -24.30 3.59 6.23
CA ALA A 136 -23.03 2.90 6.10
C ALA A 136 -21.89 3.82 6.56
N ILE A 137 -20.94 3.27 7.31
CA ILE A 137 -19.67 3.93 7.61
C ILE A 137 -18.60 3.31 6.73
N GLY A 138 -17.88 4.15 6.00
CA GLY A 138 -16.85 3.70 5.09
C GLY A 138 -15.98 4.81 4.56
N GLU A 139 -15.19 4.44 3.56
CA GLU A 139 -14.35 5.36 2.80
C GLU A 139 -14.40 5.00 1.31
N ASN A 140 -14.26 6.02 0.45
CA ASN A 140 -14.03 5.79 -0.98
C ASN A 140 -12.53 5.90 -1.25
N ILE A 141 -11.91 4.78 -1.62
CA ILE A 141 -10.48 4.69 -1.89
C ILE A 141 -10.28 4.75 -3.41
N PRO A 142 -9.42 5.66 -3.93
CA PRO A 142 -9.12 5.70 -5.35
C PRO A 142 -8.64 4.34 -5.88
N LEU A 143 -9.11 3.94 -7.07
CA LEU A 143 -8.78 2.67 -7.76
C LEU A 143 -9.28 1.37 -7.09
N VAL A 144 -9.76 1.45 -5.86
CA VAL A 144 -10.39 0.34 -5.12
C VAL A 144 -11.92 0.48 -5.10
N GLY A 145 -12.42 1.71 -4.95
CA GLY A 145 -13.84 2.03 -4.81
C GLY A 145 -14.29 2.15 -3.36
N THR A 146 -15.59 1.98 -3.14
CA THR A 146 -16.21 2.14 -1.82
C THR A 146 -15.91 0.94 -0.92
N VAL A 147 -15.28 1.20 0.22
CA VAL A 147 -15.03 0.22 1.28
C VAL A 147 -15.95 0.53 2.46
N ILE A 148 -16.90 -0.36 2.72
CA ILE A 148 -17.79 -0.27 3.88
C ILE A 148 -17.14 -1.01 5.05
N LYS A 149 -17.12 -0.39 6.23
CA LYS A 149 -16.59 -0.98 7.47
C LYS A 149 -17.70 -1.42 8.42
N SER A 150 -18.76 -0.63 8.49
CA SER A 150 -19.95 -0.97 9.28
C SER A 150 -21.21 -0.43 8.63
N ALA A 151 -22.34 -1.02 9.01
CA ALA A 151 -23.67 -0.55 8.67
C ALA A 151 -24.46 -0.30 9.96
N ILE A 152 -25.30 0.71 9.96
CA ILE A 152 -25.99 1.25 11.14
C ILE A 152 -27.48 1.35 10.85
N CYS A 153 -28.30 0.87 11.78
CA CYS A 153 -29.73 1.15 11.83
C CYS A 153 -30.00 2.17 12.95
N TYR A 154 -30.57 3.32 12.59
CA TYR A 154 -30.71 4.46 13.48
C TYR A 154 -32.10 5.08 13.42
N ASP A 155 -32.68 5.33 14.59
CA ASP A 155 -33.96 5.98 14.76
C ASP A 155 -33.77 7.48 14.94
N LEU A 156 -34.19 8.23 13.93
CA LEU A 156 -34.05 9.68 13.89
C LEU A 156 -35.04 10.41 14.79
N GLU A 157 -36.18 9.79 15.13
CA GLU A 157 -37.20 10.42 15.98
C GLU A 157 -36.78 10.37 17.45
N SER A 158 -36.26 9.22 17.88
CA SER A 158 -35.81 9.03 19.26
C SER A 158 -34.30 9.25 19.46
N PHE A 159 -33.57 9.60 18.39
CA PHE A 159 -32.11 9.73 18.38
C PHE A 159 -31.39 8.50 18.96
N ALA A 160 -31.86 7.30 18.61
CA ALA A 160 -31.41 6.05 19.19
C ALA A 160 -30.77 5.12 18.14
N LEU A 161 -29.57 4.62 18.45
CA LEU A 161 -28.96 3.52 17.71
C LEU A 161 -29.73 2.23 18.01
N LYS A 162 -30.29 1.59 16.97
CA LYS A 162 -30.96 0.30 17.13
C LYS A 162 -29.96 -0.84 17.10
N TYR A 163 -29.08 -0.85 16.10
CA TYR A 163 -27.95 -1.78 16.04
C TYR A 163 -26.89 -1.29 15.04
N ALA A 164 -25.69 -1.88 15.15
CA ALA A 164 -24.62 -1.73 14.18
C ALA A 164 -24.05 -3.10 13.80
N ASN A 165 -23.88 -3.34 12.50
CA ASN A 165 -23.24 -4.53 11.96
C ASN A 165 -21.84 -4.18 11.46
N TYR A 166 -20.86 -4.98 11.83
CA TYR A 166 -19.47 -4.81 11.43
C TYR A 166 -19.06 -5.91 10.46
N ILE A 167 -18.27 -5.55 9.46
CA ILE A 167 -17.64 -6.55 8.59
C ILE A 167 -16.42 -7.09 9.36
N ALA A 168 -16.62 -8.20 10.08
CA ALA A 168 -15.61 -8.81 10.94
C ALA A 168 -14.38 -9.35 10.19
N TYR A 169 -14.50 -9.54 8.87
CA TYR A 169 -13.44 -10.11 8.05
C TYR A 169 -13.32 -9.38 6.71
N GLN A 170 -12.45 -8.37 6.65
CA GLN A 170 -11.88 -7.94 5.38
C GLN A 170 -10.54 -8.65 5.23
N ARG A 171 -10.56 -9.78 4.52
CA ARG A 171 -9.34 -10.49 4.15
C ARG A 171 -8.53 -9.56 3.25
N ASN A 172 -7.46 -9.01 3.83
CA ASN A 172 -6.32 -8.32 3.24
C ASN A 172 -6.46 -6.80 3.13
N ASP A 173 -5.54 -6.09 3.79
CA ASP A 173 -5.11 -4.72 3.47
C ASP A 173 -4.48 -4.63 2.06
N ILE A 174 -4.86 -5.50 1.13
CA ILE A 174 -4.34 -5.65 -0.23
C ILE A 174 -5.55 -5.80 -1.16
N TRP A 175 -5.73 -4.81 -2.02
CA TRP A 175 -6.76 -4.76 -3.05
C TRP A 175 -6.09 -4.88 -4.41
N ILE A 176 -6.59 -5.79 -5.25
CA ILE A 176 -6.09 -6.01 -6.61
C ILE A 176 -7.20 -5.58 -7.58
N SER A 177 -6.95 -4.54 -8.36
CA SER A 177 -7.84 -4.13 -9.45
C SER A 177 -7.17 -4.39 -10.81
N ASN A 178 -7.99 -4.61 -11.84
CA ASN A 178 -7.51 -4.74 -13.21
C ASN A 178 -7.54 -3.37 -13.87
N GLU A 179 -6.51 -3.02 -14.62
CA GLU A 179 -6.62 -1.89 -15.56
C GLU A 179 -7.61 -2.24 -16.67
N PRO A 180 -8.50 -1.30 -17.08
CA PRO A 180 -9.45 -1.56 -18.14
C PRO A 180 -8.72 -1.79 -19.47
N ASN A 181 -8.96 -2.96 -20.08
CA ASN A 181 -8.47 -3.41 -21.39
C ASN A 181 -6.95 -3.57 -21.56
N LEU A 182 -6.47 -4.80 -21.42
CA LEU A 182 -5.33 -5.32 -22.17
C LEU A 182 -5.71 -6.72 -22.69
N SER A 183 -5.79 -6.83 -24.01
CA SER A 183 -6.14 -8.05 -24.76
C SER A 183 -5.33 -9.26 -24.29
N ASN A 184 -5.97 -10.44 -24.32
CA ASN A 184 -5.54 -11.73 -23.77
C ASN A 184 -4.25 -12.35 -24.37
N GLU A 185 -3.12 -11.64 -24.34
CA GLU A 185 -1.80 -12.20 -24.61
C GLU A 185 -0.85 -11.88 -23.46
N LEU A 186 0.03 -12.83 -23.12
CA LEU A 186 1.02 -12.69 -22.05
C LEU A 186 2.15 -11.76 -22.51
N GLY A 187 1.92 -10.45 -22.48
CA GLY A 187 2.93 -9.43 -22.74
C GLY A 187 3.87 -9.27 -21.54
N VAL A 188 5.01 -9.94 -21.55
CA VAL A 188 6.04 -9.77 -20.51
C VAL A 188 6.99 -8.65 -20.93
N ASN A 189 6.90 -7.49 -20.27
CA ASN A 189 7.93 -6.45 -20.40
C ASN A 189 9.00 -6.64 -19.32
N LEU A 190 10.14 -7.23 -19.71
CA LEU A 190 11.27 -7.49 -18.79
C LEU A 190 11.97 -6.23 -18.27
N ALA A 191 11.66 -5.05 -18.82
CA ALA A 191 12.12 -3.77 -18.26
C ALA A 191 11.27 -3.31 -17.05
N GLN A 192 10.12 -3.94 -16.80
CA GLN A 192 9.26 -3.67 -15.65
C GLN A 192 9.48 -4.73 -14.56
N ALA A 193 10.60 -4.63 -13.84
CA ALA A 193 10.88 -5.51 -12.70
C ALA A 193 9.87 -5.26 -11.57
N VAL A 194 9.28 -6.34 -11.05
CA VAL A 194 8.23 -6.28 -10.02
C VAL A 194 8.76 -6.09 -8.59
N GLY A 195 10.08 -5.97 -8.39
CA GLY A 195 10.72 -5.72 -7.10
C GLY A 195 10.75 -6.97 -6.19
N ASN A 196 11.21 -6.82 -4.94
CA ASN A 196 11.19 -7.91 -3.96
C ASN A 196 9.74 -8.24 -3.57
N LEU A 197 9.31 -9.48 -3.79
CA LEU A 197 7.94 -9.92 -3.48
C LEU A 197 7.58 -9.76 -1.99
N GLU A 198 8.55 -9.85 -1.08
CA GLU A 198 8.36 -9.72 0.37
C GLU A 198 7.79 -8.36 0.80
N ASN A 199 7.93 -7.35 -0.07
CA ASN A 199 7.34 -6.03 0.11
C ASN A 199 5.80 -6.04 0.00
N TYR A 200 5.24 -6.99 -0.74
CA TYR A 200 3.81 -7.00 -1.12
C TYR A 200 3.04 -8.18 -0.52
N PHE A 201 3.74 -9.26 -0.19
CA PHE A 201 3.13 -10.47 0.32
C PHE A 201 3.80 -10.93 1.62
N ASP A 202 2.97 -11.38 2.55
CA ASP A 202 3.42 -12.03 3.77
C ASP A 202 3.76 -13.48 3.45
N PHE A 203 5.01 -13.73 3.07
CA PHE A 203 5.52 -15.09 2.99
C PHE A 203 5.72 -15.62 4.41
N MET A 204 5.02 -16.70 4.76
CA MET A 204 5.33 -17.41 6.00
C MET A 204 6.78 -17.89 5.94
N SER A 205 7.61 -17.41 6.86
CA SER A 205 8.97 -17.93 6.99
C SER A 205 8.91 -19.39 7.46
N HIS A 206 9.85 -20.23 7.04
CA HIS A 206 9.94 -21.61 7.54
C HIS A 206 10.04 -21.67 9.08
N ASN A 207 10.58 -20.61 9.72
CA ASN A 207 10.70 -20.54 11.18
C ASN A 207 9.36 -20.26 11.89
N SER A 208 8.41 -19.59 11.24
CA SER A 208 7.07 -19.31 11.82
C SER A 208 6.21 -20.57 11.96
N ILE A 209 6.43 -21.59 11.13
CA ILE A 209 5.69 -22.86 11.19
C ILE A 209 6.03 -23.64 12.47
N ASN A 210 7.28 -23.55 12.94
CA ASN A 210 7.73 -24.28 14.14
C ASN A 210 7.31 -23.63 15.46
N GLN A 211 6.94 -22.34 15.48
CA GLN A 211 6.44 -21.68 16.69
C GLN A 211 4.93 -21.86 16.90
N GLU A 212 4.14 -21.94 15.84
CA GLU A 212 2.70 -22.18 15.97
C GLU A 212 2.36 -23.65 16.30
N MET A 213 3.26 -24.60 16.04
CA MET A 213 3.10 -26.00 16.44
C MET A 213 3.49 -26.31 17.90
N ILE A 214 4.16 -25.40 18.61
CA ILE A 214 4.57 -25.63 20.01
C ILE A 214 3.47 -25.18 21.01
N CYS A 215 2.51 -24.37 20.60
CA CYS A 215 1.35 -23.98 21.43
C CYS A 215 0.13 -24.91 21.24
N ALA A 216 0.26 -25.99 20.49
CA ALA A 216 -0.80 -26.98 20.24
C ALA A 216 -0.44 -28.40 20.72
N ALA A 217 0.52 -28.53 21.64
CA ALA A 217 0.86 -29.77 22.31
C ALA A 217 0.58 -29.69 23.82
#